data_AF-A0A0V0UP88-F1
#
_entry.id   AF-A0A0V0UP88-F1
#
_cell.length_a   1.000
_cell.length_b   1.000
_cell.length_c   1.000
_cell.angle_alpha   90.00
_cell.angle_beta   90.00
_cell.angle_gamma   90.00
#
_symmetry.space_group_name_H-M   'P 1'
#
loop_
_entity.id
_entity.type
_entity.pdbx_description
1 polymer ?
#
loop_
_entity_poly.entity_id
_entity_poly.type
_entity_poly.pdbx_seq_one_letter_code
_entity_poly.pdbx_strand_id
1 'polypeptide(L)'
;LYETVYDFENIPVIRNILYMQPLNQKNHNNGFECRPGQFVHLLKLGYSCSKEFLEKKDIEVQLILMDENNKHALLRPSVSIFCNDQKLTLPSSEWCPEMCTFVQRFNDPINITSHLLGDRNEQILIFYSPNGVFQNSGKLFFTVRLVHGKALLAQKSALFTRPPFSKASFLTLWNKYVNSGDMLVVSEHFSLQCPLSKKRLTCACRSSLCCHIGCFDGLQFLLHCYNSTVVKCPICGRIIPLESVVLDEYMNTVLENVGEEISLIEIFSDGTWKPISQTAQSNCIDLTSEQSASLADDKLQNMETKSHQLLQKI
;
A
#
# COMPACT_ATOMS: atom_id res chain seq x y z
N LEU A 1 -33.17 21.91 12.57
CA LEU A 1 -33.60 20.52 12.37
C LEU A 1 -33.27 20.15 10.93
N TYR A 2 -32.20 19.40 10.71
CA TYR A 2 -31.89 18.84 9.40
C TYR A 2 -31.70 17.34 9.60
N GLU A 3 -32.82 16.62 9.56
CA GLU A 3 -32.82 15.22 9.20
C GLU A 3 -32.41 15.12 7.74
N THR A 4 -31.38 14.33 7.47
CA THR A 4 -31.06 13.91 6.11
C THR A 4 -31.05 12.39 6.12
N VAL A 5 -32.25 11.85 5.98
CA VAL A 5 -32.55 10.46 5.60
C VAL A 5 -32.59 10.47 4.08
N TYR A 6 -31.73 9.76 3.34
CA TYR A 6 -32.08 9.27 2.00
C TYR A 6 -31.26 8.05 1.54
N ASP A 7 -31.90 7.40 0.57
CA ASP A 7 -31.91 6.03 0.06
C ASP A 7 -30.68 5.60 -0.76
N PHE A 8 -30.54 4.28 -0.89
CA PHE A 8 -29.45 3.60 -1.58
C PHE A 8 -29.77 3.36 -3.05
N GLU A 9 -29.35 4.27 -3.93
CA GLU A 9 -28.93 3.95 -5.30
C GLU A 9 -27.84 4.95 -5.76
N ASN A 10 -26.58 4.49 -5.79
CA ASN A 10 -25.45 5.06 -6.54
C ASN A 10 -25.08 6.56 -6.38
N ILE A 11 -25.33 7.17 -5.22
CA ILE A 11 -24.74 8.47 -4.89
C ILE A 11 -23.84 8.30 -3.66
N PRO A 12 -22.55 8.70 -3.71
CA PRO A 12 -21.75 8.79 -2.50
C PRO A 12 -22.52 9.69 -1.55
N VAL A 13 -22.82 9.21 -0.34
CA VAL A 13 -23.40 10.04 0.72
C VAL A 13 -22.32 11.04 1.13
N ILE A 14 -22.15 12.08 0.31
CA ILE A 14 -21.49 13.30 0.66
C ILE A 14 -22.48 13.98 1.61
N ARG A 15 -22.47 13.55 2.88
CA ARG A 15 -22.89 14.45 3.95
C ARG A 15 -21.83 15.54 3.99
N ASN A 16 -22.01 16.55 3.16
CA ASN A 16 -21.41 17.85 3.37
C ASN A 16 -22.03 18.38 4.67
N ILE A 17 -21.46 17.99 5.81
CA ILE A 17 -21.74 18.67 7.07
C ILE A 17 -21.00 20.00 6.96
N LEU A 18 -21.62 20.92 6.21
CA LEU A 18 -21.21 22.31 6.15
C LEU A 18 -21.56 22.89 7.52
N TYR A 19 -20.51 23.17 8.29
CA TYR A 19 -20.56 23.94 9.53
C TYR A 19 -20.92 23.15 10.80
N MET A 20 -19.93 22.94 11.67
CA MET A 20 -20.17 22.79 13.10
C MET A 20 -19.08 23.52 13.88
N GLN A 21 -19.49 24.48 14.71
CA GLN A 21 -18.61 25.03 15.75
C GLN A 21 -18.23 23.90 16.72
N PRO A 22 -17.03 23.93 17.33
CA PRO A 22 -16.73 23.04 18.45
C PRO A 22 -17.88 23.11 19.45
N LEU A 23 -18.37 21.96 19.92
CA LEU A 23 -19.32 21.84 21.02
C LEU A 23 -18.63 22.27 22.33
N ASN A 24 -18.23 23.53 22.43
CA ASN A 24 -17.66 24.13 23.62
C ASN A 24 -18.69 24.93 24.42
N GLN A 25 -19.94 25.02 23.99
CA GLN A 25 -20.98 25.72 24.76
C GLN A 25 -22.31 24.96 24.78
N LYS A 26 -22.59 24.42 25.97
CA LYS A 26 -23.90 24.10 26.57
C LYS A 26 -25.03 23.80 25.59
N ASN A 27 -25.21 22.53 25.26
CA ASN A 27 -26.56 21.97 25.12
C ASN A 27 -26.85 21.14 26.36
N HIS A 28 -27.53 21.75 27.33
CA HIS A 28 -28.25 21.00 28.35
C HIS A 28 -29.29 20.14 27.62
N ASN A 29 -28.97 18.86 27.37
CA ASN A 29 -29.93 17.75 27.44
C ASN A 29 -29.39 16.37 27.09
N ASN A 30 -28.14 16.20 26.60
CA ASN A 30 -27.53 14.87 26.46
C ASN A 30 -26.13 14.89 27.07
N GLY A 31 -25.93 14.15 28.16
CA GLY A 31 -24.78 14.21 29.09
C GLY A 31 -23.42 13.77 28.56
N PHE A 32 -22.95 14.31 27.45
CA PHE A 32 -21.57 14.15 26.99
C PHE A 32 -20.77 15.43 27.28
N GLU A 33 -19.94 15.41 28.33
CA GLU A 33 -18.96 16.47 28.58
C GLU A 33 -17.82 16.36 27.55
N CYS A 34 -17.77 17.29 26.59
CA CYS A 34 -16.69 17.37 25.62
C CYS A 34 -15.45 18.01 26.25
N ARG A 35 -14.30 17.35 26.18
CA ARG A 35 -13.01 17.92 26.63
C ARG A 35 -12.52 18.98 25.62
N PRO A 36 -11.71 19.96 26.04
CA PRO A 36 -11.09 20.92 25.12
C PRO A 36 -10.37 20.22 23.96
N GLY A 37 -10.65 20.65 22.73
CA GLY A 37 -10.08 20.06 21.50
C GLY A 37 -10.79 18.80 21.00
N GLN A 38 -11.92 18.41 21.60
CA GLN A 38 -12.79 17.34 21.11
C GLN A 38 -13.95 17.87 20.25
N PHE A 39 -14.22 17.16 19.16
CA PHE A 39 -15.36 17.35 18.29
C PHE A 39 -16.12 16.03 18.22
N VAL A 40 -17.34 16.01 18.75
CA VAL A 40 -18.18 14.81 18.82
C VAL A 40 -19.28 14.90 17.76
N HIS A 41 -19.46 13.82 17.00
CA HIS A 41 -20.44 13.70 15.93
C HIS A 41 -21.25 12.41 16.07
N LEU A 42 -22.56 12.53 15.84
CA LEU A 42 -23.46 11.39 15.76
C LEU A 42 -23.66 11.00 14.29
N LEU A 43 -23.37 9.75 13.97
CA LEU A 43 -23.52 9.15 12.65
C LEU A 43 -24.69 8.17 12.69
N LYS A 44 -25.75 8.50 11.95
CA LYS A 44 -26.83 7.56 11.62
C LYS A 44 -26.51 6.88 10.30
N LEU A 45 -26.17 5.61 10.36
CA LEU A 45 -26.19 4.71 9.20
C LEU A 45 -27.67 4.42 8.93
N GLY A 46 -28.15 4.61 7.69
CA GLY A 46 -29.58 4.44 7.38
C GLY A 46 -30.11 3.03 7.70
N TYR A 47 -31.44 2.86 7.74
CA TYR A 47 -32.12 1.61 8.10
C TYR A 47 -31.65 0.34 7.36
N SER A 48 -31.04 0.49 6.18
CA SER A 48 -30.49 -0.60 5.35
C SER A 48 -29.07 -1.06 5.75
N CYS A 49 -28.41 -0.39 6.68
CA CYS A 49 -27.06 -0.72 7.14
C CYS A 49 -27.13 -1.46 8.50
N SER A 50 -27.86 -2.60 8.52
CA SER A 50 -27.95 -3.44 9.71
C SER A 50 -26.60 -4.05 10.06
N LYS A 51 -26.44 -4.52 11.31
CA LYS A 51 -25.25 -5.26 11.74
C LYS A 51 -24.95 -6.45 10.81
N GLU A 52 -25.99 -7.21 10.45
CA GLU A 52 -25.91 -8.33 9.50
C GLU A 52 -25.44 -7.89 8.10
N PHE A 53 -25.79 -6.68 7.67
CA PHE A 53 -25.31 -6.11 6.42
C PHE A 53 -23.81 -5.77 6.50
N LEU A 54 -23.36 -5.16 7.59
CA LEU A 54 -21.94 -4.83 7.81
C LEU A 54 -21.05 -6.05 8.07
N GLU A 55 -21.62 -7.17 8.53
CA GLU A 55 -20.90 -8.44 8.68
C GLU A 55 -20.56 -9.10 7.33
N LYS A 56 -21.16 -8.64 6.22
CA LYS A 56 -20.78 -9.10 4.90
C LYS A 56 -19.35 -8.64 4.59
N LYS A 57 -18.48 -9.62 4.30
CA LYS A 57 -17.03 -9.41 4.08
C LYS A 57 -16.70 -8.54 2.87
N ASP A 58 -17.67 -8.25 2.01
CA ASP A 58 -17.55 -7.40 0.83
C ASP A 58 -18.12 -6.00 1.08
N ILE A 59 -18.22 -5.55 2.32
CA ILE A 59 -18.66 -4.19 2.64
C ILE A 59 -17.62 -3.50 3.50
N GLU A 60 -17.23 -2.31 3.08
CA GLU A 60 -16.33 -1.45 3.82
C GLU A 60 -16.94 -0.05 3.99
N VAL A 61 -16.96 0.43 5.22
CA VAL A 61 -17.31 1.80 5.55
C VAL A 61 -16.03 2.61 5.74
N GLN A 62 -15.85 3.64 4.92
CA GLN A 62 -14.65 4.47 4.90
C GLN A 62 -14.96 5.89 5.36
N LEU A 63 -14.15 6.41 6.28
CA LEU A 63 -14.15 7.79 6.72
C LEU A 63 -13.03 8.56 5.99
N ILE A 64 -13.36 9.69 5.38
CA ILE A 64 -12.41 10.52 4.62
C ILE A 64 -12.55 11.97 5.10
N LEU A 65 -11.43 12.62 5.46
CA LEU A 65 -11.43 14.05 5.77
C LEU A 65 -11.46 14.89 4.50
N MET A 66 -12.21 15.98 4.54
CA MET A 66 -12.35 16.88 3.40
C MET A 66 -11.93 18.31 3.81
N ASP A 67 -11.59 19.13 2.82
CA ASP A 67 -11.46 20.57 2.98
C ASP A 67 -12.81 21.25 2.73
N GLU A 68 -12.84 22.58 2.88
CA GLU A 68 -14.02 23.41 2.62
C GLU A 68 -14.52 23.37 1.16
N ASN A 69 -13.68 22.89 0.23
CA ASN A 69 -13.97 22.78 -1.20
C ASN A 69 -14.30 21.33 -1.61
N ASN A 70 -14.58 20.44 -0.65
CA ASN A 70 -14.83 19.00 -0.87
C ASN A 70 -13.68 18.28 -1.58
N LYS A 71 -12.44 18.72 -1.39
CA LYS A 71 -11.23 17.97 -1.77
C LYS A 71 -10.66 17.23 -0.56
N HIS A 72 -9.85 16.21 -0.81
CA HIS A 72 -9.21 15.46 0.28
C HIS A 72 -8.34 16.41 1.12
N ALA A 73 -8.67 16.56 2.40
CA ALA A 73 -7.87 17.35 3.33
C ALA A 73 -6.77 16.50 3.94
N LEU A 74 -5.63 17.11 4.23
CA LEU A 74 -4.52 16.45 4.93
C LEU A 74 -4.87 16.22 6.40
N LEU A 75 -4.50 15.05 6.92
CA LEU A 75 -4.69 14.69 8.32
C LEU A 75 -3.41 14.99 9.12
N ARG A 76 -3.50 15.86 10.13
CA ARG A 76 -2.35 16.18 10.99
C ARG A 76 -1.94 14.99 11.87
N PRO A 77 -0.64 14.76 12.10
CA PRO A 77 -0.17 13.63 12.93
C PRO A 77 -0.71 13.63 14.37
N SER A 78 -0.97 14.82 14.93
CA SER A 78 -1.47 15.01 16.29
C SER A 78 -2.95 14.66 16.46
N VAL A 79 -3.67 14.39 15.38
CA VAL A 79 -5.10 14.06 15.43
C VAL A 79 -5.30 12.59 15.78
N SER A 80 -6.21 12.36 16.71
CA SER A 80 -6.77 11.03 17.02
C SER A 80 -8.25 11.02 16.69
N ILE A 81 -8.74 9.91 16.15
CA ILE A 81 -10.14 9.71 15.80
C ILE A 81 -10.62 8.46 16.54
N PHE A 82 -11.82 8.52 17.09
CA PHE A 82 -12.48 7.42 17.77
C PHE A 82 -13.83 7.16 17.14
N CYS A 83 -14.22 5.90 17.05
CA CYS A 83 -15.55 5.46 16.68
C CYS A 83 -16.08 4.56 17.79
N ASN A 84 -17.23 4.89 18.38
CA ASN A 84 -17.85 4.17 19.50
C ASN A 84 -16.86 3.85 20.63
N ASP A 85 -16.16 4.88 21.12
CA ASP A 85 -15.17 4.77 22.20
C ASP A 85 -13.89 3.97 21.85
N GLN A 86 -13.78 3.45 20.62
CA GLN A 86 -12.61 2.74 20.12
C GLN A 86 -11.75 3.65 19.24
N LYS A 87 -10.44 3.68 19.50
CA LYS A 87 -9.50 4.48 18.72
C LYS A 87 -9.30 3.85 17.33
N LEU A 88 -9.44 4.66 16.28
CA LEU A 88 -9.19 4.24 14.91
C LEU A 88 -7.69 4.13 14.62
N THR A 89 -7.31 3.14 13.81
CA THR A 89 -5.98 3.07 13.21
C THR A 89 -5.92 4.06 12.06
N LEU A 90 -5.04 5.05 12.18
CA LEU A 90 -4.89 6.12 11.20
C LEU A 90 -3.66 5.84 10.31
N PRO A 91 -3.65 6.31 9.05
CA PRO A 91 -2.50 6.14 8.16
C PRO A 91 -1.20 6.59 8.81
N SER A 92 -0.09 5.91 8.52
CA SER A 92 1.22 6.27 9.06
C SER A 92 1.61 7.68 8.64
N SER A 93 2.23 8.42 9.56
CA SER A 93 2.81 9.72 9.25
C SER A 93 4.19 9.55 8.64
N GLU A 94 4.49 10.32 7.60
CA GLU A 94 5.82 10.33 6.99
C GLU A 94 6.76 11.28 7.76
N TRP A 95 7.98 10.82 8.04
CA TRP A 95 9.02 11.63 8.68
C TRP A 95 9.69 12.53 7.64
N CYS A 96 9.73 13.85 7.87
CA CYS A 96 10.51 14.79 7.07
C CYS A 96 11.83 15.07 7.77
N PRO A 97 12.96 14.67 7.17
CA PRO A 97 14.29 14.95 7.70
C PRO A 97 14.62 16.46 7.69
N GLU A 98 14.16 17.23 6.69
CA GLU A 98 14.49 18.67 6.60
C GLU A 98 13.83 19.51 7.71
N MET A 99 12.64 19.11 8.15
CA MET A 99 11.86 19.84 9.17
C MET A 99 11.96 19.17 10.55
N CYS A 100 12.70 18.06 10.68
CA CYS A 100 12.82 17.23 11.90
C CYS A 100 11.46 16.92 12.57
N THR A 101 10.43 16.67 11.76
CA THR A 101 9.07 16.37 12.24
C THR A 101 8.35 15.40 11.33
N PHE A 102 7.38 14.68 11.87
CA PHE A 102 6.38 14.00 11.06
C PHE A 102 5.53 15.05 10.34
N VAL A 103 5.54 15.02 9.01
CA VAL A 103 4.97 16.10 8.19
C VAL A 103 3.53 15.85 7.79
N GLN A 104 3.10 14.61 7.57
CA GLN A 104 1.74 14.37 7.08
C GLN A 104 1.29 12.92 7.17
N ARG A 105 -0.02 12.73 7.37
CA ARG A 105 -0.73 11.54 6.91
C ARG A 105 -1.37 11.87 5.57
N PHE A 106 -1.10 11.08 4.55
CA PHE A 106 -1.99 11.06 3.40
C PHE A 106 -3.38 10.67 3.92
N ASN A 107 -4.40 11.44 3.55
CA ASN A 107 -5.78 11.19 3.95
C ASN A 107 -6.36 10.05 3.10
N ASP A 108 -5.69 8.92 3.20
CA ASP A 108 -6.18 7.64 2.73
C ASP A 108 -7.49 7.33 3.47
N PRO A 109 -8.48 6.74 2.79
CA PRO A 109 -9.74 6.39 3.44
C PRO A 109 -9.53 5.52 4.67
N ILE A 110 -10.08 5.93 5.81
CA ILE A 110 -9.95 5.24 7.10
C ILE A 110 -11.09 4.22 7.20
N ASN A 111 -10.76 2.93 7.23
CA ASN A 111 -11.75 1.87 7.43
C ASN A 111 -12.30 1.92 8.86
N ILE A 112 -13.62 2.09 8.99
CA ILE A 112 -14.32 2.12 10.28
C ILE A 112 -15.30 0.95 10.46
N THR A 113 -15.38 0.02 9.50
CA THR A 113 -16.39 -1.05 9.43
C THR A 113 -16.50 -1.87 10.71
N SER A 114 -15.37 -2.37 11.23
CA SER A 114 -15.32 -3.18 12.45
C SER A 114 -15.79 -2.44 13.70
N HIS A 115 -15.65 -1.11 13.70
CA HIS A 115 -16.04 -0.26 14.82
C HIS A 115 -17.55 0.04 14.82
N LEU A 116 -18.26 -0.26 13.73
CA LEU A 116 -19.69 0.00 13.54
C LEU A 116 -20.59 -1.22 13.82
N LEU A 117 -20.02 -2.39 14.13
CA LEU A 117 -20.75 -3.66 14.37
C LEU A 117 -21.56 -3.69 15.68
N GLY A 118 -21.57 -2.59 16.44
CA GLY A 118 -22.34 -2.46 17.67
C GLY A 118 -23.82 -2.19 17.41
N ASP A 119 -24.68 -2.64 18.33
CA ASP A 119 -26.15 -2.56 18.24
C ASP A 119 -26.71 -1.15 18.55
N ARG A 120 -25.93 -0.11 18.23
CA ARG A 120 -26.30 1.28 18.50
C ARG A 120 -27.06 1.86 17.30
N ASN A 121 -28.24 2.40 17.54
CA ASN A 121 -29.00 3.17 16.54
C ASN A 121 -28.24 4.41 16.05
N GLU A 122 -27.34 4.95 16.89
CA GLU A 122 -26.49 6.09 16.56
C GLU A 122 -25.04 5.74 16.87
N GLN A 123 -24.17 5.90 15.88
CA GLN A 123 -22.74 5.63 15.97
C GLN A 123 -22.04 6.94 16.36
N ILE A 124 -21.07 6.89 17.27
CA ILE A 124 -20.41 8.10 17.78
C ILE A 124 -19.02 8.22 17.14
N LEU A 125 -18.75 9.34 16.47
CA LEU A 125 -17.42 9.69 15.96
C LEU A 125 -16.85 10.84 16.79
N ILE A 126 -15.63 10.68 17.31
CA ILE A 126 -14.94 11.69 18.11
C ILE A 126 -13.62 12.02 17.45
N PHE A 127 -13.42 13.29 17.10
CA PHE A 127 -12.15 13.81 16.64
C PHE A 127 -11.48 14.58 17.76
N TYR A 128 -10.23 14.25 18.06
CA TYR A 128 -9.44 14.92 19.08
C TYR A 128 -8.18 15.53 18.48
N SER A 129 -7.99 16.82 18.70
CA SER A 129 -6.76 17.56 18.39
C SER A 129 -6.28 18.27 19.65
N PRO A 130 -5.09 17.95 20.18
CA PRO A 130 -4.53 18.59 21.38
C PRO A 130 -4.47 20.11 21.27
N ASN A 131 -4.29 20.63 20.05
CA ASN A 131 -4.16 22.07 19.80
C ASN A 131 -5.48 22.71 19.34
N GLY A 132 -6.60 21.99 19.36
CA GLY A 132 -7.95 22.49 19.02
C GLY A 132 -8.18 22.91 17.57
N VAL A 133 -7.13 22.99 16.75
CA VAL A 133 -7.19 23.45 15.36
C VAL A 133 -7.10 22.25 14.43
N PHE A 134 -8.16 21.96 13.67
CA PHE A 134 -8.14 20.96 12.60
C PHE A 134 -7.72 21.57 11.25
N GLN A 135 -8.11 22.83 11.02
CA GLN A 135 -7.78 23.64 9.83
C GLN A 135 -7.64 25.12 10.23
N ASN A 136 -7.05 25.95 9.36
CA ASN A 136 -6.94 27.41 9.58
C ASN A 136 -8.28 28.08 9.91
N SER A 137 -9.38 27.52 9.42
CA SER A 137 -10.76 28.00 9.62
C SER A 137 -11.42 27.50 10.92
N GLY A 138 -10.77 26.61 11.69
CA GLY A 138 -11.36 25.98 12.88
C GLY A 138 -12.50 24.99 12.58
N LYS A 139 -12.70 24.65 11.31
CA LYS A 139 -13.75 23.72 10.86
C LYS A 139 -13.18 22.35 10.55
N LEU A 140 -14.02 21.32 10.67
CA LEU A 140 -13.73 19.95 10.28
C LEU A 140 -14.78 19.49 9.27
N PHE A 141 -14.33 18.98 8.13
CA PHE A 141 -15.20 18.37 7.12
C PHE A 141 -14.79 16.91 6.95
N PHE A 142 -15.78 16.03 6.84
CA PHE A 142 -15.55 14.62 6.56
C PHE A 142 -16.74 14.02 5.80
N THR A 143 -16.49 12.95 5.08
CA THR A 143 -17.50 12.13 4.42
C THR A 143 -17.33 10.68 4.87
N VAL A 144 -18.46 9.98 5.00
CA VAL A 144 -18.49 8.53 5.22
C VAL A 144 -19.01 7.90 3.94
N ARG A 145 -18.22 7.00 3.36
CA ARG A 145 -18.55 6.30 2.12
C ARG A 145 -18.76 4.83 2.42
N LEU A 146 -19.86 4.27 1.93
CA LEU A 146 -20.03 2.83 1.86
C LEU A 146 -19.41 2.35 0.55
N VAL A 147 -18.43 1.46 0.66
CA VAL A 147 -17.76 0.83 -0.47
C VAL A 147 -18.14 -0.64 -0.45
N HIS A 148 -18.80 -1.10 -1.51
CA HIS A 148 -18.94 -2.53 -1.72
C HIS A 148 -17.63 -3.04 -2.33
N GLY A 149 -16.99 -3.98 -1.65
CA GLY A 149 -15.92 -4.78 -2.21
C GLY A 149 -16.41 -5.36 -3.53
N LYS A 150 -15.67 -5.11 -4.61
CA LYS A 150 -15.97 -5.77 -5.88
C LYS A 150 -15.76 -7.26 -5.64
N ALA A 151 -16.78 -8.08 -5.88
CA ALA A 151 -16.68 -9.52 -5.70
C ALA A 151 -15.40 -10.03 -6.35
N LEU A 152 -14.53 -10.70 -5.59
CA LEU A 152 -13.22 -11.16 -6.08
C LEU A 152 -13.39 -12.00 -7.36
N LEU A 153 -14.48 -12.77 -7.45
CA LEU A 153 -14.84 -13.53 -8.64
C LEU A 153 -15.11 -12.63 -9.85
N ALA A 154 -15.89 -11.56 -9.69
CA ALA A 154 -16.16 -10.60 -10.76
C ALA A 154 -14.88 -9.86 -11.20
N GLN A 155 -13.98 -9.53 -10.26
CA GLN A 155 -12.69 -8.92 -10.61
C GLN A 155 -11.76 -9.89 -11.34
N LYS A 156 -11.75 -11.17 -10.94
CA LYS A 156 -11.03 -12.21 -11.67
C LYS A 156 -11.55 -12.33 -13.09
N SER A 157 -12.87 -12.48 -13.27
CA SER A 157 -13.47 -12.54 -14.61
C SER A 157 -13.16 -11.29 -15.44
N ALA A 158 -13.26 -10.10 -14.84
CA ALA A 158 -12.97 -8.85 -15.53
C ALA A 158 -11.50 -8.71 -15.93
N LEU A 159 -10.55 -9.25 -15.16
CA LEU A 159 -9.12 -9.18 -15.50
C LEU A 159 -8.84 -9.83 -16.87
N PHE A 160 -9.48 -10.97 -17.15
CA PHE A 160 -9.30 -11.70 -18.41
C PHE A 160 -10.10 -11.13 -19.59
N THR A 161 -11.03 -10.19 -19.35
CA THR A 161 -11.79 -9.52 -20.43
C THR A 161 -11.26 -8.13 -20.77
N ARG A 162 -10.36 -7.57 -19.95
CA ARG A 162 -9.71 -6.28 -20.22
C ARG A 162 -8.78 -6.39 -21.43
N PRO A 163 -8.65 -5.33 -22.24
CA PRO A 163 -7.62 -5.27 -23.28
C PRO A 163 -6.23 -5.50 -22.66
N PRO A 164 -5.44 -6.46 -23.14
CA PRO A 164 -4.12 -6.72 -22.58
C PRO A 164 -3.14 -5.59 -22.94
N PHE A 165 -2.09 -5.45 -22.13
CA PHE A 165 -0.91 -4.70 -22.53
C PHE A 165 -0.19 -5.49 -23.61
N SER A 166 -0.35 -5.04 -24.85
CA SER A 166 0.06 -5.81 -26.02
C SER A 166 1.57 -5.96 -26.13
N LYS A 167 2.01 -6.98 -26.87
CA LYS A 167 3.42 -7.18 -27.21
C LYS A 167 4.05 -5.93 -27.85
N ALA A 168 3.33 -5.23 -28.73
CA ALA A 168 3.80 -3.98 -29.33
C ALA A 168 4.00 -2.86 -28.30
N SER A 169 3.10 -2.77 -27.30
CA SER A 169 3.22 -1.81 -26.20
C SER A 169 4.42 -2.14 -25.31
N PHE A 170 4.65 -3.42 -25.05
CA PHE A 170 5.85 -3.89 -24.34
C PHE A 170 7.13 -3.50 -25.07
N LEU A 171 7.24 -3.81 -26.36
CA LEU A 171 8.43 -3.48 -27.14
C LEU A 171 8.69 -1.97 -27.20
N THR A 172 7.63 -1.16 -27.29
CA THR A 172 7.74 0.31 -27.23
C THR A 172 8.30 0.78 -25.88
N LEU A 173 7.79 0.22 -24.78
CA LEU A 173 8.27 0.55 -23.44
C LEU A 173 9.71 0.06 -23.22
N TRP A 174 10.03 -1.14 -23.70
CA TRP A 174 11.36 -1.73 -23.64
C TRP A 174 12.38 -0.90 -24.40
N ASN A 175 12.07 -0.50 -25.63
CA ASN A 175 12.92 0.41 -26.42
C ASN A 175 13.16 1.73 -25.69
N LYS A 176 12.13 2.29 -25.05
CA LYS A 176 12.30 3.51 -24.24
C LYS A 176 13.24 3.27 -23.06
N TYR A 177 13.10 2.14 -22.37
CA TYR A 177 13.95 1.77 -21.24
C TYR A 177 15.42 1.60 -21.66
N VAL A 178 15.66 0.83 -22.73
CA VAL A 178 17.00 0.57 -23.28
C VAL A 178 17.73 1.84 -23.73
N ASN A 179 16.99 2.86 -24.17
CA ASN A 179 17.52 4.14 -24.64
C ASN A 179 17.33 5.29 -23.61
N SER A 180 17.02 4.99 -22.34
CA SER A 180 16.65 6.01 -21.36
C SER A 180 17.81 6.78 -20.72
N GLY A 181 19.07 6.45 -21.05
CA GLY A 181 20.26 7.09 -20.47
C GLY A 181 21.45 7.18 -21.45
N ASP A 182 22.59 7.65 -20.94
CA ASP A 182 23.82 7.88 -21.72
C ASP A 182 24.53 6.59 -22.18
N MET A 183 24.07 5.43 -21.69
CA MET A 183 24.58 4.12 -22.03
C MET A 183 23.45 3.23 -22.54
N LEU A 184 23.69 2.55 -23.66
CA LEU A 184 22.75 1.62 -24.26
C LEU A 184 22.71 0.32 -23.46
N VAL A 185 21.51 -0.11 -23.07
CA VAL A 185 21.30 -1.43 -22.43
C VAL A 185 21.26 -2.51 -23.51
N VAL A 186 22.28 -3.38 -23.56
CA VAL A 186 22.31 -4.48 -24.54
C VAL A 186 21.32 -5.59 -24.17
N SER A 187 21.19 -5.87 -22.89
CA SER A 187 20.23 -6.82 -22.32
C SER A 187 20.00 -6.56 -20.83
N GLU A 188 18.90 -7.07 -20.28
CA GLU A 188 18.59 -6.99 -18.85
C GLU A 188 17.99 -8.31 -18.36
N HIS A 189 18.26 -8.64 -17.09
CA HIS A 189 17.73 -9.84 -16.46
C HIS A 189 16.39 -9.57 -15.77
N PHE A 190 15.40 -10.43 -16.01
CA PHE A 190 14.08 -10.33 -15.38
C PHE A 190 13.73 -11.60 -14.62
N SER A 191 13.27 -11.43 -13.38
CA SER A 191 12.74 -12.53 -12.58
C SER A 191 11.32 -12.87 -13.02
N LEU A 192 11.05 -14.18 -13.17
CA LEU A 192 9.72 -14.73 -13.36
C LEU A 192 8.99 -14.97 -12.03
N GLN A 193 9.54 -14.49 -10.91
CA GLN A 193 8.90 -14.55 -9.60
C GLN A 193 8.13 -13.27 -9.31
N CYS A 194 6.92 -13.43 -8.79
CA CYS A 194 6.06 -12.33 -8.39
C CYS A 194 6.63 -11.60 -7.15
N PRO A 195 6.76 -10.27 -7.16
CA PRO A 195 7.29 -9.51 -6.03
C PRO A 195 6.38 -9.59 -4.79
N LEU A 196 5.07 -9.85 -4.97
CA LEU A 196 4.08 -9.96 -3.89
C LEU A 196 4.06 -11.34 -3.24
N SER A 197 3.84 -12.39 -4.04
CA SER A 197 3.66 -13.75 -3.51
C SER A 197 4.96 -14.49 -3.28
N LYS A 198 6.08 -13.99 -3.82
CA LYS A 198 7.38 -14.67 -3.89
C LYS A 198 7.32 -16.04 -4.60
N LYS A 199 6.24 -16.29 -5.33
CA LYS A 199 6.03 -17.50 -6.15
C LYS A 199 6.21 -17.14 -7.62
N ARG A 200 6.44 -18.16 -8.47
CA ARG A 200 6.43 -17.99 -9.92
C ARG A 200 5.13 -17.30 -10.38
N LEU A 201 5.26 -16.37 -11.32
CA LEU A 201 4.12 -15.76 -12.00
C LEU A 201 3.33 -16.85 -12.74
N THR A 202 2.03 -16.94 -12.50
CA THR A 202 1.13 -17.79 -13.31
C THR A 202 0.26 -16.94 -14.23
N CYS A 203 0.02 -15.68 -13.84
CA CYS A 203 -0.72 -14.70 -14.62
C CYS A 203 0.04 -13.37 -14.55
N ALA A 204 0.93 -13.13 -15.53
CA ALA A 204 1.72 -11.90 -15.56
C ALA A 204 0.82 -10.70 -15.85
N CYS A 205 0.77 -9.77 -14.91
CA CYS A 205 0.00 -8.55 -15.01
C CYS A 205 0.83 -7.32 -14.68
N ARG A 206 0.32 -6.18 -15.15
CA ARG A 206 0.84 -4.85 -14.86
C ARG A 206 -0.30 -3.83 -14.88
N SER A 207 -0.04 -2.61 -14.41
CA SER A 207 -0.91 -1.49 -14.77
C SER A 207 -0.50 -0.94 -16.14
N SER A 208 -1.49 -0.57 -16.96
CA SER A 208 -1.27 0.19 -18.20
C SER A 208 -0.66 1.57 -17.96
N LEU A 209 -0.71 2.08 -16.72
CA LEU A 209 -0.15 3.37 -16.31
C LEU A 209 1.29 3.27 -15.79
N CYS A 210 1.84 2.06 -15.66
CA CYS A 210 3.18 1.85 -15.12
C CYS A 210 4.25 1.96 -16.21
N CYS A 211 5.42 2.51 -15.87
CA CYS A 211 6.57 2.64 -16.76
C CYS A 211 7.70 1.64 -16.47
N HIS A 212 7.55 0.75 -15.48
CA HIS A 212 8.50 -0.34 -15.24
C HIS A 212 8.27 -1.48 -16.24
N ILE A 213 9.29 -2.31 -16.45
CA ILE A 213 9.20 -3.49 -17.33
C ILE A 213 8.61 -4.70 -16.59
N GLY A 214 8.94 -4.87 -15.31
CA GLY A 214 8.53 -6.05 -14.53
C GLY A 214 7.01 -6.22 -14.40
N CYS A 215 6.60 -7.45 -14.12
CA CYS A 215 5.21 -7.84 -13.89
C CYS A 215 4.99 -8.39 -12.47
N PHE A 216 3.74 -8.40 -12.04
CA PHE A 216 3.28 -9.04 -10.81
C PHE A 216 2.16 -10.03 -11.12
N ASP A 217 1.90 -10.98 -10.22
CA ASP A 217 0.85 -11.96 -10.43
C ASP A 217 -0.54 -11.32 -10.25
N GLY A 218 -1.35 -11.33 -11.31
CA GLY A 218 -2.65 -10.66 -11.32
C GLY A 218 -3.63 -11.20 -10.29
N LEU A 219 -3.69 -12.52 -10.11
CA LEU A 219 -4.63 -13.15 -9.18
C LEU A 219 -4.23 -12.87 -7.72
N GLN A 220 -2.93 -12.93 -7.42
CA GLN A 220 -2.41 -12.56 -6.10
C GLN A 220 -2.60 -11.06 -5.83
N PHE A 221 -2.43 -10.21 -6.85
CA PHE A 221 -2.67 -8.78 -6.74
C PHE A 221 -4.14 -8.47 -6.43
N LEU A 222 -5.10 -9.10 -7.11
CA LEU A 222 -6.52 -8.93 -6.83
C LEU A 222 -6.87 -9.35 -5.39
N LEU A 223 -6.32 -10.47 -4.92
CA LEU A 223 -6.50 -10.94 -3.54
C LEU A 223 -5.92 -9.95 -2.52
N HIS A 224 -4.73 -9.40 -2.81
CA HIS A 224 -4.10 -8.38 -1.98
C HIS A 224 -4.95 -7.10 -1.92
N CYS A 225 -5.50 -6.67 -3.05
CA CYS A 225 -6.34 -5.48 -3.14
C CYS A 225 -7.71 -5.66 -2.50
N TYR A 226 -8.21 -6.89 -2.35
CA TYR A 226 -9.53 -7.16 -1.81
C TYR A 226 -9.76 -6.54 -0.43
N ASN A 227 -8.71 -6.44 0.39
CA ASN A 227 -8.77 -5.86 1.74
C ASN A 227 -8.22 -4.42 1.80
N SER A 228 -7.95 -3.77 0.67
CA SER A 228 -7.31 -2.45 0.62
C SER A 228 -8.11 -1.45 -0.23
N THR A 229 -8.33 -0.27 0.35
CA THR A 229 -8.99 0.87 -0.29
C THR A 229 -8.08 1.60 -1.27
N VAL A 230 -6.78 1.56 -0.98
CA VAL A 230 -5.73 2.17 -1.78
C VAL A 230 -4.97 1.05 -2.49
N VAL A 231 -5.07 1.06 -3.81
CA VAL A 231 -4.40 0.09 -4.67
C VAL A 231 -3.07 0.70 -5.13
N LYS A 232 -1.95 0.15 -4.63
CA LYS A 232 -0.59 0.56 -5.02
C LYS A 232 0.05 -0.53 -5.87
N CYS A 233 0.71 -0.13 -6.96
CA CYS A 233 1.50 -1.06 -7.75
C CYS A 233 2.63 -1.65 -6.86
N PRO A 234 2.80 -2.97 -6.80
CA PRO A 234 3.78 -3.60 -5.94
C PRO A 234 5.22 -3.44 -6.43
N ILE A 235 5.42 -2.94 -7.65
CA ILE A 235 6.74 -2.76 -8.25
C ILE A 235 7.22 -1.32 -8.06
N CYS A 236 6.38 -0.32 -8.40
CA CYS A 236 6.78 1.08 -8.35
C CYS A 236 6.08 1.92 -7.27
N GLY A 237 5.19 1.34 -6.46
CA GLY A 237 4.47 2.03 -5.39
C GLY A 237 3.41 3.04 -5.84
N ARG A 238 3.28 3.30 -7.15
CA ARG A 238 2.29 4.23 -7.71
C ARG A 238 0.87 3.78 -7.37
N ILE A 239 0.02 4.72 -6.93
CA ILE A 239 -1.42 4.47 -6.78
C ILE A 239 -2.04 4.29 -8.16
N ILE A 240 -2.72 3.17 -8.38
CA ILE A 240 -3.30 2.79 -9.67
C ILE A 240 -4.78 2.41 -9.51
N PRO A 241 -5.65 2.74 -10.48
CA PRO A 241 -7.00 2.18 -10.53
C PRO A 241 -6.93 0.66 -10.74
N LEU A 242 -7.79 -0.12 -10.07
CA LEU A 242 -7.82 -1.57 -10.22
C LEU A 242 -8.13 -2.00 -11.66
N GLU A 243 -8.90 -1.18 -12.39
CA GLU A 243 -9.28 -1.36 -13.79
C GLU A 243 -8.10 -1.22 -14.74
N SER A 244 -7.06 -0.49 -14.33
CA SER A 244 -5.84 -0.33 -15.13
C SER A 244 -4.95 -1.58 -15.12
N VAL A 245 -5.23 -2.54 -14.22
CA VAL A 245 -4.50 -3.81 -14.16
C VAL A 245 -4.94 -4.70 -15.30
N VAL A 246 -3.99 -5.07 -16.14
CA VAL A 246 -4.18 -5.82 -17.38
C VAL A 246 -3.14 -6.94 -17.48
N LEU A 247 -3.44 -7.96 -18.28
CA LEU A 247 -2.47 -8.99 -18.66
C LEU A 247 -1.34 -8.36 -19.47
N ASP A 248 -0.10 -8.78 -19.23
CA ASP A 248 1.04 -8.44 -20.09
C ASP A 248 1.24 -9.55 -21.12
N GLU A 249 0.90 -9.28 -22.39
CA GLU A 249 0.92 -10.29 -23.45
C GLU A 249 2.33 -10.87 -23.64
N TYR A 250 3.36 -10.02 -23.66
CA TYR A 250 4.74 -10.45 -23.86
C TYR A 250 5.19 -11.40 -22.75
N MET A 251 5.02 -11.00 -21.49
CA MET A 251 5.48 -11.81 -20.36
C MET A 251 4.66 -13.09 -20.18
N ASN A 252 3.36 -13.10 -20.50
CA ASN A 252 2.59 -14.36 -20.49
C ASN A 252 3.06 -15.30 -21.61
N THR A 253 3.38 -14.79 -22.81
CA THR A 253 4.00 -15.61 -23.86
C THR A 253 5.35 -16.17 -23.40
N VAL A 254 6.19 -15.39 -22.70
CA VAL A 254 7.44 -15.92 -22.13
C VAL A 254 7.17 -17.07 -21.16
N LEU A 255 6.22 -16.89 -20.24
CA LEU A 255 5.86 -17.91 -19.24
C LEU A 255 5.36 -19.23 -19.87
N GLU A 256 4.63 -19.14 -20.98
CA GLU A 256 4.14 -20.30 -21.75
C GLU A 256 5.25 -21.06 -22.48
N ASN A 257 6.34 -20.37 -22.85
CA ASN A 257 7.43 -20.93 -23.67
C ASN A 257 8.67 -21.32 -22.87
N VAL A 258 8.65 -21.15 -21.55
CA VAL A 258 9.79 -21.44 -20.67
C VAL A 258 9.42 -22.48 -19.62
N GLY A 259 10.35 -23.40 -19.32
CA GLY A 259 10.16 -24.43 -18.31
C GLY A 259 9.83 -23.85 -16.92
N GLU A 260 9.08 -24.62 -16.13
CA GLU A 260 8.64 -24.21 -14.78
C GLU A 260 9.82 -23.97 -13.82
N GLU A 261 10.93 -24.65 -14.05
CA GLU A 261 12.19 -24.57 -13.30
C GLU A 261 12.97 -23.28 -13.52
N ILE A 262 12.71 -22.54 -14.60
CA ILE A 262 13.45 -21.32 -14.93
C ILE A 262 12.87 -20.15 -14.15
N SER A 263 13.67 -19.53 -13.29
CA SER A 263 13.27 -18.35 -12.51
C SER A 263 13.68 -17.02 -13.12
N LEU A 264 14.58 -17.02 -14.10
CA LEU A 264 15.22 -15.83 -14.65
C LEU A 264 15.32 -15.92 -16.18
N ILE A 265 15.08 -14.80 -16.84
CA ILE A 265 15.25 -14.64 -18.29
C ILE A 265 16.17 -13.45 -18.57
N GLU A 266 16.83 -13.47 -19.71
CA GLU A 266 17.53 -12.30 -20.28
C GLU A 266 16.70 -11.78 -21.45
N ILE A 267 16.36 -10.49 -21.45
CA ILE A 267 15.73 -9.81 -22.58
C ILE A 267 16.78 -8.93 -23.25
N PHE A 268 16.98 -9.11 -24.54
CA PHE A 268 17.93 -8.35 -25.37
C PHE A 268 17.31 -7.05 -25.87
N SER A 269 18.15 -6.10 -26.29
CA SER A 269 17.75 -4.78 -26.79
C SER A 269 16.75 -4.83 -27.95
N ASP A 270 16.77 -5.89 -28.77
CA ASP A 270 15.83 -6.12 -29.87
C ASP A 270 14.47 -6.69 -29.41
N GLY A 271 14.32 -6.98 -28.11
CA GLY A 271 13.13 -7.56 -27.48
C GLY A 271 13.05 -9.08 -27.57
N THR A 272 14.04 -9.75 -28.15
CA THR A 272 14.18 -11.22 -28.03
C THR A 272 14.61 -11.59 -26.61
N TRP A 273 14.40 -12.84 -26.22
CA TRP A 273 14.72 -13.30 -24.87
C TRP A 273 15.27 -14.73 -24.87
N LYS A 274 16.01 -15.07 -23.82
CA LYS A 274 16.45 -16.45 -23.54
C LYS A 274 16.32 -16.79 -22.05
N PRO A 275 16.09 -18.07 -21.70
CA PRO A 275 16.12 -18.51 -20.31
C PRO A 275 17.55 -18.48 -19.75
N ILE A 276 17.67 -18.20 -18.45
CA ILE A 276 18.93 -18.36 -17.71
C ILE A 276 18.82 -19.59 -16.81
N SER A 277 19.57 -20.64 -17.17
CA SER A 277 19.70 -21.85 -16.37
C SER A 277 20.65 -21.59 -15.19
N GLN A 278 20.25 -21.97 -13.98
CA GLN A 278 21.11 -21.85 -12.78
C GLN A 278 22.35 -22.78 -12.81
N THR A 279 22.49 -23.61 -13.84
CA THR A 279 23.59 -24.58 -14.01
C THR A 279 24.83 -24.05 -14.74
N ALA A 280 24.83 -22.80 -15.23
CA ALA A 280 25.94 -22.24 -16.01
C ALA A 280 26.74 -21.13 -15.31
N GLN A 281 26.72 -21.07 -13.97
CA GLN A 281 27.58 -20.19 -13.17
C GLN A 281 28.43 -21.00 -12.18
N SER A 282 29.34 -21.80 -12.70
CA SER A 282 30.50 -22.28 -11.96
C SER A 282 31.60 -22.71 -12.93
N ASN A 283 32.22 -21.71 -13.57
CA ASN A 283 33.61 -21.74 -14.04
C ASN A 283 34.02 -20.33 -14.49
N CYS A 284 33.89 -19.36 -13.58
CA CYS A 284 34.78 -18.20 -13.56
C CYS A 284 35.43 -18.22 -12.18
N ILE A 285 36.71 -18.59 -12.15
CA ILE A 285 37.56 -18.40 -10.97
C ILE A 285 37.80 -16.89 -10.91
N ASP A 286 36.98 -16.19 -10.14
CA ASP A 286 37.28 -14.81 -9.78
C ASP A 286 38.23 -14.84 -8.58
N LEU A 287 39.52 -14.64 -8.88
CA LEU A 287 40.56 -14.43 -7.89
C LEU A 287 40.44 -13.00 -7.36
N THR A 288 39.45 -12.71 -6.51
CA THR A 288 39.52 -11.56 -5.60
C THR A 288 38.82 -11.82 -4.26
N SER A 289 39.65 -11.80 -3.21
CA SER A 289 39.37 -11.38 -1.83
C SER A 289 38.15 -11.96 -1.12
N GLU A 290 38.33 -13.14 -0.50
CA GLU A 290 37.87 -13.43 0.87
C GLU A 290 38.51 -14.75 1.39
N GLN A 291 39.83 -14.75 1.51
CA GLN A 291 40.58 -15.67 2.40
C GLN A 291 41.70 -14.91 3.15
N SER A 292 41.35 -13.74 3.67
CA SER A 292 42.16 -13.00 4.64
C SER A 292 41.47 -12.96 6.00
N ALA A 293 41.09 -14.14 6.51
CA ALA A 293 40.57 -14.30 7.88
C ALA A 293 40.84 -15.69 8.49
N SER A 294 41.92 -16.37 8.07
CA SER A 294 42.35 -17.64 8.70
C SER A 294 43.87 -17.82 8.81
N LEU A 295 44.65 -16.75 8.68
CA LEU A 295 46.11 -16.75 8.90
C LEU A 295 46.57 -15.73 9.97
N ALA A 296 45.64 -15.27 10.83
CA ALA A 296 45.92 -14.30 11.89
C ALA A 296 45.89 -14.89 13.32
N ASP A 297 45.58 -16.18 13.51
CA ASP A 297 45.56 -16.80 14.85
C ASP A 297 46.80 -17.63 15.21
N ASP A 298 47.71 -17.92 14.27
CA ASP A 298 48.95 -18.67 14.54
C ASP A 298 50.16 -17.81 14.94
N LYS A 299 49.99 -16.48 15.04
CA LYS A 299 51.07 -15.56 15.48
C LYS A 299 50.88 -14.95 16.87
N LEU A 300 49.78 -15.22 17.57
CA LEU A 300 49.59 -14.82 18.97
C LEU A 300 49.91 -15.94 19.97
N GLN A 301 49.85 -17.22 19.58
CA GLN A 301 50.27 -18.34 20.43
C GLN A 301 51.80 -18.59 20.46
N ASN A 302 52.57 -17.93 19.59
CA ASN A 302 54.03 -18.10 19.50
C ASN A 302 54.85 -16.96 20.14
N MET A 303 54.18 -16.00 20.81
CA MET A 303 54.83 -14.99 21.68
C MET A 303 54.60 -15.22 23.17
N GLU A 304 53.56 -15.97 23.57
CA GLU A 304 53.35 -16.32 24.99
C GLU A 304 54.15 -17.56 25.44
N THR A 305 54.64 -18.38 24.51
CA THR A 305 55.53 -19.53 24.82
C THR A 305 57.02 -19.14 24.93
N LYS A 306 57.43 -17.95 24.47
CA LYS A 306 58.81 -17.45 24.62
C LYS A 306 59.04 -16.57 25.85
N SER A 307 58.00 -16.02 26.47
CA SER A 307 58.10 -15.32 27.76
C SER A 307 58.11 -16.29 28.96
N HIS A 308 57.53 -17.49 28.83
CA HIS A 308 57.51 -18.49 29.91
C HIS A 308 58.78 -19.37 30.03
N GLN A 309 59.70 -19.34 29.06
CA GLN A 309 60.99 -20.05 29.14
C GLN A 309 62.18 -19.18 29.61
N LEU A 310 61.99 -17.86 29.81
CA LEU A 310 63.03 -16.97 30.35
C LEU A 310 62.89 -16.65 31.86
N LEU A 311 61.86 -17.17 32.53
CA LEU A 311 61.65 -16.99 33.99
C LEU A 311 61.89 -18.26 34.83
N GLN A 312 62.49 -19.31 34.25
CA GLN A 312 62.95 -20.51 34.98
C GLN A 312 64.48 -20.74 34.91
N LYS A 313 65.25 -19.70 34.59
CA LYS A 313 66.73 -19.72 34.66
C LYS A 313 67.32 -18.50 35.40
N ILE A 314 66.65 -18.08 36.48
CA ILE A 314 67.26 -17.39 37.63
C ILE A 314 66.88 -18.18 38.87
#